data_AF-A0A6I3T462-F1
#
_entry.id   AF-A0A6I3T462-F1
#
_cell.length_a   1.000
_cell.length_b   1.000
_cell.length_c   1.000
_cell.angle_alpha   90.00
_cell.angle_beta   90.00
_cell.angle_gamma   90.00
#
_symmetry.space_group_name_H-M   'P 1'
#
loop_
_entity.id
_entity.type
_entity.pdbx_description
1 polymer ?
#
loop_
_entity_poly.entity_id
_entity_poly.type
_entity_poly.pdbx_seq_one_letter_code
_entity_poly.pdbx_strand_id
1 'polypeptide(L)' 'DPLKRFANKLAPYWRGILARVRWPLHTGQLEGINNRIKVMKRMAYGYRDSEFFFLKIKAAFHGNP' A
#
# COMPACT_ATOMS: atom_id res chain seq x y z
N ASP A 1 7.32 12.91 -24.62
CA ASP A 1 6.71 11.56 -24.55
C ASP A 1 6.53 11.03 -23.13
N PRO A 2 5.28 10.85 -22.69
CA PRO A 2 4.94 10.29 -21.37
C PRO A 2 5.53 8.89 -21.15
N LEU A 3 5.53 8.06 -22.19
CA LEU A 3 6.02 6.68 -22.15
C LEU A 3 7.54 6.59 -21.96
N LYS A 4 8.30 7.49 -22.58
CA LYS A 4 9.77 7.56 -22.37
C LYS A 4 10.11 7.91 -20.92
N ARG A 5 9.36 8.84 -20.31
CA ARG A 5 9.52 9.18 -18.88
C ARG A 5 9.14 8.02 -17.97
N PHE A 6 8.08 7.28 -18.29
CA PHE A 6 7.70 6.08 -17.55
C PHE A 6 8.78 4.99 -17.62
N ALA A 7 9.30 4.70 -18.82
CA ALA A 7 10.36 3.72 -19.02
C ALA A 7 11.63 4.07 -18.24
N ASN A 8 12.04 5.35 -18.26
CA ASN A 8 13.20 5.81 -17.50
C ASN A 8 13.02 5.66 -15.97
N LYS A 9 11.80 5.83 -15.46
CA LYS A 9 11.48 5.57 -14.05
C LYS A 9 11.47 4.09 -13.71
N LEU A 10 11.10 3.24 -14.65
CA LEU A 10 11.00 1.79 -14.43
C LEU A 10 12.37 1.09 -14.49
N ALA A 11 13.29 1.60 -15.31
CA ALA A 11 14.63 1.04 -15.53
C ALA A 11 15.40 0.64 -14.24
N PRO A 12 15.48 1.45 -13.18
CA PRO A 12 16.20 1.06 -11.96
C PRO A 12 15.54 -0.10 -11.18
N TYR A 13 14.24 -0.35 -11.36
CA TYR A 13 13.47 -1.35 -10.60
C TYR A 13 13.41 -2.74 -11.26
N TRP A 14 14.14 -2.96 -12.37
CA TRP A 14 14.09 -4.19 -13.16
C TRP A 14 14.30 -5.48 -12.34
N ARG A 15 15.17 -5.44 -11.32
CA ARG A 15 15.45 -6.58 -10.44
C ARG A 15 14.20 -7.00 -9.65
N GLY A 16 13.42 -6.05 -9.16
CA GLY A 16 12.18 -6.31 -8.43
C GLY A 16 11.08 -6.87 -9.33
N ILE A 17 11.00 -6.39 -10.57
CA ILE A 17 10.07 -6.92 -11.58
C ILE A 17 10.43 -8.38 -11.90
N LEU A 18 11.70 -8.67 -12.12
CA LEU A 18 12.17 -10.03 -12.39
C LEU A 18 12.00 -10.97 -11.17
N ALA A 19 12.13 -10.44 -9.95
CA ALA A 19 11.88 -11.21 -8.73
C ALA A 19 10.41 -11.60 -8.60
N ARG A 20 9.46 -10.75 -9.01
CA ARG A 20 8.02 -11.05 -9.03
C ARG A 20 7.63 -12.14 -10.04
N VAL A 21 8.38 -12.27 -11.14
CA VAL A 21 8.16 -13.35 -12.12
C VAL A 21 8.70 -14.68 -11.59
N ARG A 22 9.84 -14.65 -10.88
CA ARG A 22 10.48 -15.84 -10.30
C ARG A 22 9.80 -16.34 -9.02
N TRP A 23 9.24 -15.43 -8.23
CA TRP A 23 8.56 -15.73 -6.99
C TRP A 23 7.17 -15.08 -7.01
N PRO A 24 6.07 -15.84 -6.83
CA PRO A 24 4.73 -15.29 -6.78
C PRO A 24 4.50 -14.48 -5.49
N LEU A 25 5.15 -13.31 -5.40
CA LEU A 25 4.98 -12.33 -4.33
C LEU A 25 3.70 -11.54 -4.60
N HIS A 26 2.60 -11.99 -4.03
CA HIS A 26 1.31 -11.31 -4.15
C HIS A 26 1.24 -10.12 -3.18
N THR A 27 1.20 -8.90 -3.71
CA THR A 27 1.01 -7.67 -2.92
C THR A 27 -0.46 -7.30 -2.72
N GLY A 28 -1.41 -8.05 -3.26
CA GLY A 28 -2.82 -7.66 -3.25
C GLY A 28 -3.44 -7.59 -1.85
N GLN A 29 -2.95 -8.36 -0.89
CA GLN A 29 -3.36 -8.22 0.51
C GLN A 29 -2.90 -6.88 1.10
N LEU A 30 -1.63 -6.51 0.89
CA LEU A 30 -1.08 -5.22 1.33
C LEU A 30 -1.77 -4.05 0.63
N GLU A 31 -2.10 -4.20 -0.66
CA GLU A 31 -2.84 -3.21 -1.42
C GLU A 31 -4.27 -3.05 -0.90
N GLY A 32 -4.95 -4.14 -0.58
CA GLY A 32 -6.28 -4.14 0.05
C GLY A 32 -6.28 -3.43 1.41
N ILE A 33 -5.27 -3.70 2.24
CA ILE A 33 -5.07 -3.01 3.52
C ILE A 33 -4.88 -1.50 3.30
N ASN A 34 -4.00 -1.11 2.38
CA ASN A 34 -3.76 0.30 2.06
C ASN A 34 -5.01 1.03 1.55
N ASN A 35 -5.82 0.37 0.72
CA ASN A 35 -7.06 0.95 0.22
C ASN A 35 -8.09 1.15 1.35
N ARG A 36 -8.22 0.18 2.25
CA ARG A 36 -9.13 0.26 3.39
C ARG A 36 -8.70 1.33 4.40
N ILE A 37 -7.40 1.47 4.67
CA ILE A 37 -6.84 2.58 5.45
C ILE A 37 -7.13 3.93 4.78
N LYS A 38 -6.96 4.02 3.44
CA LYS A 38 -7.26 5.25 2.68
C LYS A 38 -8.74 5.63 2.78
N VAL A 39 -9.65 4.66 2.77
CA VAL A 39 -11.09 4.89 3.01
C VAL A 39 -11.34 5.35 4.44
N MET A 40 -10.77 4.68 5.44
CA MET A 40 -10.88 5.11 6.85
C MET A 40 -10.39 6.55 7.04
N LYS A 41 -9.28 6.93 6.38
CA LYS A 41 -8.75 8.29 6.40
C LYS A 41 -9.72 9.33 5.81
N ARG A 42 -10.45 8.99 4.74
CA ARG A 42 -11.50 9.84 4.15
C ARG A 42 -12.74 9.94 5.03
N MET A 43 -13.12 8.87 5.72
CA MET A 43 -14.26 8.91 6.65
C MET A 43 -13.93 9.65 7.95
N ALA A 44 -12.63 9.80 8.25
CA ALA A 44 -12.11 10.41 9.46
C ALA A 44 -11.89 11.93 9.35
N TYR A 45 -12.45 12.64 8.36
CA TYR A 45 -12.41 14.12 8.31
C TYR A 45 -13.02 14.68 9.61
N GLY A 46 -12.15 15.05 10.58
CA GLY A 46 -12.54 15.52 11.91
C GLY A 46 -11.76 14.92 13.09
N TYR A 47 -10.99 13.83 12.91
CA TYR A 47 -10.15 13.32 14.00
C TYR A 47 -8.93 14.22 14.21
N ARG A 48 -8.94 14.96 15.32
CA ARG A 48 -7.82 15.80 15.78
C ARG A 48 -6.65 14.97 16.33
N ASP A 49 -6.88 13.68 16.56
CA ASP A 49 -5.96 12.75 17.21
C ASP A 49 -5.55 11.61 16.25
N SER A 50 -4.29 11.64 15.83
CA SER A 50 -3.69 10.59 15.01
C SER A 50 -3.49 9.27 15.76
N GLU A 51 -3.31 9.29 17.09
CA GLU A 51 -3.12 8.08 17.88
C GLU A 51 -4.39 7.22 17.89
N PHE A 52 -5.55 7.84 18.06
CA PHE A 52 -6.83 7.14 17.99
C PHE A 52 -7.10 6.54 16.61
N PHE A 53 -6.65 7.20 15.54
CA PHE A 53 -6.71 6.67 14.18
C PHE A 53 -5.83 5.41 14.03
N PHE A 54 -4.60 5.43 14.54
CA PHE A 54 -3.74 4.25 14.52
C PHE A 54 -4.28 3.12 15.40
N LEU A 55 -4.91 3.43 16.53
CA LEU A 55 -5.58 2.45 17.38
C LEU A 55 -6.72 1.74 16.61
N LYS A 56 -7.53 2.50 15.88
CA LYS A 56 -8.56 1.93 14.99
C LYS A 56 -7.99 1.07 13.87
N ILE A 57 -6.85 1.45 13.29
CA ILE A 57 -6.16 0.63 12.28
C ILE A 57 -5.68 -0.69 12.92
N LYS A 58 -5.02 -0.64 14.07
CA LYS A 58 -4.54 -1.83 14.80
C LYS A 58 -5.68 -2.79 15.17
N ALA A 59 -6.82 -2.24 15.60
CA ALA A 59 -8.01 -3.04 15.89
C ALA A 59 -8.63 -3.67 14.62
N ALA A 60 -8.64 -2.94 13.49
CA ALA A 60 -9.21 -3.43 12.22
C ALA A 60 -8.33 -4.46 11.50
N PHE A 61 -7.02 -4.43 11.75
CA PHE A 61 -6.03 -5.35 11.19
C PHE A 61 -5.23 -6.01 12.31
N HIS A 62 -5.93 -6.71 13.22
CA HIS A 62 -5.27 -7.59 14.15
C HIS A 62 -4.55 -8.67 13.34
N GLY A 63 -3.21 -8.72 13.41
CA GLY A 63 -2.46 -9.79 12.80
C GLY A 63 -3.05 -11.11 13.27
N ASN A 64 -3.50 -11.96 12.36
CA ASN A 64 -3.81 -13.33 12.75
C ASN A 64 -2.51 -13.94 13.31
N PRO A 65 -2.57 -14.65 14.45
CA PRO A 65 -1.43 -15.37 14.99
C PRO A 65 -0.85 -16.38 13.99
#